data_AF-A0A8S3U840-F1
#
_entry.id   AF-A0A8S3U840-F1
#
_cell.length_a   1.000
_cell.length_b   1.000
_cell.length_c   1.000
_cell.angle_alpha   90.00
_cell.angle_beta   90.00
_cell.angle_gamma   90.00
#
_symmetry.space_group_name_H-M   'P 1'
#
loop_
_entity.id
_entity.type
_entity.pdbx_description
1 polymer ?
#
loop_
_entity_poly.entity_id
_entity_poly.type
_entity_poly.pdbx_seq_one_letter_code
_entity_poly.pdbx_strand_id
1 'polypeptide(L)'
;MCLKPGCQLCAPLHASHDVIKIEKAYEDQISKLYQVMATTDKDIEFLNDNRKNICKKILPANLEYYNENKLRIKEREKKLRKMVSNEAKTLIRELDENYALKERELLDQREKFTSKIDVIKQRKTYDHDDIDIYDTTLMKSLPDGTVIVLEYSTLRYMYFRDSDVVHIDTKIFENLPIEDMTVCENGDILFTISDGSSASANPSDIMCVRANGQIEKITTIEPQVILRGIHATSHNIFVGYERPELRYGGSDIEYESQDKPVLSVLILDMQGNVIVTLKEPGIKREITNDGEQSYDDEAVPWKLTTNINGDILIISGDCCESNEGKVVALDRKGQFKWVYFGVESFYFGPSHIQTTSNGLILVLNWSDDDDSIHVISMEGEFLTKFGVEEGINNPRCLHIDQNDQLYIACCKDDRLVIKLCLLNSLIKE
;
A
#
# COMPACT_ATOMS: atom_id res chain seq x y z
N MET A 1 -55.77 59.91 48.38
CA MET A 1 -56.14 60.65 47.15
C MET A 1 -56.70 59.66 46.14
N CYS A 2 -57.95 59.82 45.73
CA CYS A 2 -58.53 59.00 44.66
C CYS A 2 -57.97 59.49 43.32
N LEU A 3 -57.10 58.70 42.68
CA LEU A 3 -56.42 59.06 41.41
C LEU A 3 -57.28 58.78 40.16
N LYS A 4 -58.57 58.47 40.33
CA LYS A 4 -59.50 58.16 39.24
C LYS A 4 -60.70 59.09 39.32
N PRO A 5 -61.28 59.53 38.18
CA PRO A 5 -62.51 60.31 38.19
C PRO A 5 -63.63 59.52 38.90
N GLY A 6 -64.24 60.11 39.93
CA GLY A 6 -65.44 59.56 40.58
C GLY A 6 -66.70 60.06 39.87
N CYS A 7 -67.78 59.27 39.87
CA CYS A 7 -69.06 59.73 39.34
C CYS A 7 -69.74 60.70 40.33
N GLN A 8 -70.76 61.44 39.86
CA GLN A 8 -71.46 62.47 40.63
C GLN A 8 -72.11 61.92 41.92
N LEU A 9 -72.41 60.61 41.96
CA LEU A 9 -72.94 59.91 43.13
C LEU A 9 -71.90 59.72 44.24
N CYS A 10 -70.61 59.68 43.91
CA CYS A 10 -69.52 59.54 44.87
C CYS A 10 -69.04 60.90 45.43
N ALA A 11 -69.44 62.01 44.80
CA ALA A 11 -68.98 63.36 45.17
C ALA A 11 -69.27 63.75 46.64
N PRO A 12 -70.43 63.41 47.25
CA PRO A 12 -70.69 63.71 48.67
C PRO A 12 -69.77 62.92 49.63
N LEU A 13 -69.42 61.68 49.27
CA LEU A 13 -68.49 60.83 50.02
C LEU A 13 -67.03 61.30 49.90
N HIS A 14 -66.76 62.17 48.92
CA HIS A 14 -65.45 62.78 48.68
C HIS A 14 -65.49 64.30 48.83
N ALA A 15 -66.50 64.86 49.52
CA ALA A 15 -66.71 66.31 49.65
C ALA A 15 -65.56 67.04 50.37
N SER A 16 -64.66 66.32 51.04
CA SER A 16 -63.43 66.84 51.66
C SER A 16 -62.25 66.97 50.68
N HIS A 17 -62.39 66.50 49.44
CA HIS A 17 -61.38 66.65 48.40
C HIS A 17 -61.57 67.96 47.65
N ASP A 18 -60.53 68.80 47.72
CA ASP A 18 -60.46 70.08 47.04
C ASP A 18 -60.40 69.89 45.53
N VAL A 19 -61.50 70.19 44.84
CA VAL A 19 -61.64 70.06 43.37
C VAL A 19 -60.55 70.84 42.63
N ILE A 20 -60.08 71.96 43.20
CA ILE A 20 -58.99 72.78 42.65
C ILE A 20 -57.68 71.98 42.60
N LYS A 21 -57.44 71.08 43.56
CA LYS A 21 -56.26 70.20 43.55
C LYS A 21 -56.32 69.13 42.46
N ILE A 22 -57.51 68.70 42.07
CA ILE A 22 -57.70 67.72 40.99
C ILE A 22 -57.46 68.39 39.64
N GLU A 23 -58.03 69.57 39.42
CA GLU A 23 -57.82 70.37 38.21
C GLU A 23 -56.34 70.65 37.99
N LYS A 24 -55.64 71.17 39.01
CA LYS A 24 -54.20 71.42 38.96
C LYS A 24 -53.38 70.15 38.70
N ALA A 25 -53.77 69.01 39.27
CA ALA A 25 -53.08 67.74 39.03
C ALA A 25 -53.25 67.26 37.57
N TYR A 26 -54.42 67.48 36.97
CA TYR A 26 -54.63 67.21 35.54
C TYR A 26 -53.82 68.17 34.66
N GLU A 27 -53.80 69.46 34.98
CA GLU A 27 -52.96 70.44 34.28
C GLU A 27 -51.47 70.06 34.33
N ASP A 28 -50.95 69.67 35.50
CA ASP A 28 -49.56 69.22 35.67
C ASP A 28 -49.27 67.94 34.86
N GLN A 29 -50.20 66.99 34.81
CA GLN A 29 -50.07 65.77 34.01
C GLN A 29 -50.09 66.08 32.51
N ILE A 30 -51.01 66.93 32.07
CA ILE A 30 -51.10 67.38 30.68
C ILE A 30 -49.81 68.11 30.28
N SER A 31 -49.29 68.99 31.14
CA SER A 31 -48.02 69.70 30.91
C SER A 31 -46.84 68.73 30.78
N LYS A 32 -46.74 67.72 31.66
CA LYS A 32 -45.72 66.66 31.56
C LYS A 32 -45.85 65.85 30.27
N LEU A 33 -47.07 65.51 29.85
CA LEU A 33 -47.30 64.79 28.60
C LEU A 33 -46.85 65.63 27.39
N TYR A 34 -47.15 66.94 27.37
CA TYR A 34 -46.65 67.83 26.31
C TYR A 34 -45.12 67.92 26.27
N GLN A 35 -44.45 67.96 27.43
CA GLN A 35 -42.99 67.93 27.49
C GLN A 35 -42.39 66.62 26.96
N VAL A 36 -43.00 65.48 27.31
CA VAL A 36 -42.60 64.16 26.80
C VAL A 36 -42.81 64.08 25.29
N MET A 37 -43.97 64.52 24.79
CA MET A 37 -44.25 64.58 23.34
C MET A 37 -43.24 65.45 22.61
N ALA A 38 -42.96 66.67 23.10
CA ALA A 38 -41.99 67.57 22.46
C ALA A 38 -40.55 67.01 22.45
N THR A 39 -40.16 66.26 23.49
CA THR A 39 -38.86 65.58 23.51
C THR A 39 -38.84 64.42 22.52
N THR A 40 -39.94 63.66 22.45
CA THR A 40 -40.09 62.52 21.54
C THR A 40 -40.07 62.95 20.08
N ASP A 41 -40.71 64.08 19.75
CA ASP A 41 -40.70 64.65 18.40
C ASP A 41 -39.28 65.02 17.95
N LYS A 42 -38.46 65.61 18.84
CA LYS A 42 -37.05 65.91 18.55
C LYS A 42 -36.23 64.64 18.30
N ASP A 43 -36.44 63.59 19.09
CA ASP A 43 -35.77 62.31 18.90
C ASP A 43 -36.17 61.67 17.56
N ILE A 44 -37.45 61.75 17.18
CA ILE A 44 -37.95 61.28 15.89
C ILE A 44 -37.31 62.06 14.74
N GLU A 45 -37.17 63.38 14.84
CA GLU A 45 -36.49 64.20 13.83
C GLU A 45 -35.01 63.81 13.69
N PHE A 46 -34.28 63.68 14.80
CA PHE A 46 -32.88 63.25 14.81
C PHE A 46 -32.69 61.88 14.17
N LEU A 47 -33.53 60.90 14.53
CA LEU A 47 -33.49 59.56 13.93
C LEU A 47 -33.82 59.58 12.45
N ASN A 48 -34.77 60.43 12.02
CA ASN A 48 -35.10 60.57 10.61
C ASN A 48 -33.96 61.18 9.79
N ASP A 49 -33.25 62.16 10.33
CA ASP A 49 -32.12 62.78 9.66
C ASP A 49 -30.90 61.86 9.62
N ASN A 50 -30.64 61.10 10.69
CA ASN A 50 -29.65 60.04 10.68
C ASN A 50 -29.98 58.95 9.64
N ARG A 51 -31.24 58.51 9.57
CA ARG A 51 -31.69 57.56 8.56
C ARG A 51 -31.46 58.11 7.15
N LYS A 52 -31.80 59.37 6.89
CA LYS A 52 -31.54 60.02 5.59
C LYS A 52 -30.04 60.07 5.29
N ASN A 53 -29.20 60.40 6.27
CA ASN A 53 -27.75 60.49 6.09
C ASN A 53 -27.14 59.11 5.75
N ILE A 54 -27.53 58.06 6.49
CA ILE A 54 -27.10 56.67 6.24
C ILE A 54 -27.54 56.24 4.84
N CYS A 55 -28.82 56.41 4.49
CA CYS A 55 -29.36 55.95 3.21
C CYS A 55 -28.81 56.75 2.00
N LYS A 56 -28.60 58.06 2.14
CA LYS A 56 -28.19 58.92 1.01
C LYS A 56 -26.69 59.03 0.83
N LYS A 57 -25.89 58.90 1.90
CA LYS A 57 -24.44 59.11 1.82
C LYS A 57 -23.64 57.85 2.09
N ILE A 58 -23.90 57.19 3.22
CA ILE A 58 -23.05 56.08 3.67
C ILE A 58 -23.28 54.83 2.82
N LEU A 59 -24.55 54.47 2.57
CA LEU A 59 -24.86 53.25 1.83
C LEU A 59 -24.37 53.30 0.37
N PRO A 60 -24.57 54.39 -0.41
CA PRO A 60 -24.05 54.47 -1.76
C PRO A 60 -22.51 54.46 -1.82
N ALA A 61 -21.84 55.18 -0.90
CA ALA A 61 -20.37 55.20 -0.85
C ALA A 61 -19.79 53.81 -0.53
N ASN A 62 -20.40 53.07 0.39
CA ASN A 62 -19.98 51.69 0.67
C ASN A 62 -20.24 50.75 -0.50
N LEU A 63 -21.34 50.94 -1.23
CA LEU A 63 -21.65 50.15 -2.42
C LEU A 63 -20.66 50.43 -3.56
N GLU A 64 -20.30 51.69 -3.77
CA GLU A 64 -19.29 52.11 -4.73
C GLU A 64 -17.92 51.51 -4.38
N TYR A 65 -17.47 51.66 -3.13
CA TYR A 65 -16.23 51.05 -2.64
C TYR A 65 -16.21 49.52 -2.82
N TYR A 66 -17.33 48.84 -2.55
CA TYR A 66 -17.44 47.40 -2.77
C TYR A 66 -17.30 47.03 -4.25
N ASN A 67 -17.96 47.77 -5.14
CA ASN A 67 -17.91 47.53 -6.58
C ASN A 67 -16.51 47.79 -7.17
N GLU A 68 -15.84 48.86 -6.73
CA GLU A 68 -14.45 49.15 -7.12
C GLU A 68 -13.50 48.03 -6.68
N ASN A 69 -13.59 47.57 -5.42
CA ASN A 69 -12.76 46.48 -4.94
C ASN A 69 -13.04 45.17 -5.66
N LYS A 70 -14.31 44.88 -5.95
CA LYS A 70 -14.70 43.71 -6.75
C LYS A 70 -14.05 43.74 -8.14
N LEU A 71 -13.98 44.91 -8.78
CA LEU A 71 -13.31 45.07 -10.06
C LEU A 71 -11.79 44.90 -9.95
N ARG A 72 -11.16 45.54 -8.95
CA ARG A 72 -9.71 45.42 -8.68
C ARG A 72 -9.28 43.97 -8.41
N ILE A 73 -10.09 43.22 -7.66
CA ILE A 73 -9.84 41.80 -7.40
C ILE A 73 -9.90 40.99 -8.70
N LYS A 74 -10.92 41.22 -9.55
CA LYS A 74 -11.03 40.54 -10.86
C LYS A 74 -9.85 40.85 -11.79
N GLU A 75 -9.38 42.09 -11.82
CA GLU A 75 -8.20 42.47 -12.62
C GLU A 75 -6.92 41.80 -12.11
N ARG A 76 -6.74 41.75 -10.78
CA ARG A 76 -5.60 41.07 -10.16
C ARG A 76 -5.64 39.57 -10.43
N GLU A 77 -6.82 38.94 -10.34
CA GLU A 77 -7.02 37.53 -10.69
C GLU A 77 -6.62 37.27 -12.15
N LYS A 78 -7.09 38.10 -13.09
CA LYS A 78 -6.71 37.98 -14.52
C LYS A 78 -5.20 38.10 -14.73
N LYS A 79 -4.54 39.02 -14.03
CA LYS A 79 -3.08 39.19 -14.07
C LYS A 79 -2.35 37.95 -13.54
N LEU A 80 -2.79 37.42 -12.40
CA LEU A 80 -2.20 36.21 -11.79
C LEU A 80 -2.38 34.98 -12.69
N ARG A 81 -3.58 34.77 -13.25
CA ARG A 81 -3.81 33.68 -14.21
C ARG A 81 -2.89 33.76 -15.42
N LYS A 82 -2.62 34.97 -15.93
CA LYS A 82 -1.67 35.17 -17.03
C LYS A 82 -0.23 34.85 -16.62
N MET A 83 0.19 35.23 -15.42
CA MET A 83 1.53 34.90 -14.90
C MET A 83 1.71 33.38 -14.75
N VAL A 84 0.75 32.71 -14.11
CA VAL A 84 0.76 31.25 -13.93
C VAL A 84 0.77 30.53 -15.28
N SER A 85 -0.05 30.98 -16.24
CA SER A 85 -0.09 30.37 -17.58
C SER A 85 1.23 30.55 -18.33
N ASN A 86 1.90 31.69 -18.19
CA ASN A 86 3.21 31.91 -18.81
C ASN A 86 4.29 31.04 -18.16
N GLU A 87 4.30 30.95 -16.83
CA GLU A 87 5.25 30.11 -16.10
C GLU A 87 5.10 28.63 -16.45
N ALA A 88 3.86 28.14 -16.50
CA ALA A 88 3.57 26.77 -16.92
C ALA A 88 4.09 26.47 -18.34
N LYS A 89 3.96 27.43 -19.27
CA LYS A 89 4.50 27.27 -20.63
C LYS A 89 6.04 27.21 -20.65
N THR A 90 6.70 27.99 -19.80
CA THR A 90 8.16 27.95 -19.65
C THR A 90 8.61 26.58 -19.14
N LEU A 91 7.99 26.08 -18.07
CA LEU A 91 8.31 24.78 -17.48
C LEU A 91 8.04 23.62 -18.44
N ILE A 92 6.94 23.65 -19.19
CA ILE A 92 6.65 22.62 -20.20
C ILE A 92 7.75 22.59 -21.26
N ARG A 93 8.21 23.75 -21.73
CA ARG A 93 9.30 23.82 -22.72
C ARG A 93 10.63 23.27 -22.16
N GLU A 94 10.97 23.60 -20.92
CA GLU A 94 12.17 23.07 -20.26
C GLU A 94 12.11 21.55 -20.08
N LEU A 95 10.92 21.03 -19.75
CA LEU A 95 10.66 19.60 -19.65
C LEU A 95 10.85 18.91 -21.01
N ASP A 96 10.26 19.45 -22.08
CA ASP A 96 10.39 18.93 -23.45
C ASP A 96 11.86 18.92 -23.92
N GLU A 97 12.60 19.99 -23.63
CA GLU A 97 14.04 20.08 -23.94
C GLU A 97 14.86 19.02 -23.19
N ASN A 98 14.54 18.78 -21.91
CA ASN A 98 15.18 17.74 -21.10
C ASN A 98 14.84 16.32 -21.60
N TYR A 99 13.59 16.05 -21.98
CA TYR A 99 13.21 14.76 -22.58
C TYR A 99 13.93 14.52 -23.90
N ALA A 100 14.00 15.53 -24.78
CA ALA A 100 14.72 15.42 -26.06
C ALA A 100 16.24 15.24 -25.88
N LEU A 101 16.82 15.77 -24.80
CA LEU A 101 18.21 15.48 -24.45
C LEU A 101 18.36 14.02 -23.98
N LYS A 102 17.47 13.55 -23.11
CA LYS A 102 17.52 12.18 -22.57
C LYS A 102 17.32 11.12 -23.63
N GLU A 103 16.40 11.35 -24.57
CA GLU A 103 16.18 10.45 -25.71
C GLU A 103 17.42 10.32 -26.59
N ARG A 104 18.14 11.42 -26.83
CA ARG A 104 19.41 11.40 -27.57
C ARG A 104 20.50 10.60 -26.84
N GLU A 105 20.60 10.72 -25.51
CA GLU A 105 21.53 9.91 -24.71
C GLU A 105 21.21 8.42 -24.81
N LEU A 106 19.93 8.05 -24.72
CA LEU A 106 19.49 6.66 -24.81
C LEU A 106 19.75 6.07 -26.20
N LEU A 107 19.57 6.87 -27.26
CA LEU A 107 19.91 6.45 -28.63
C LEU A 107 21.41 6.20 -28.80
N ASP A 108 22.27 7.09 -28.30
CA ASP A 108 23.74 6.90 -28.32
C ASP A 108 24.16 5.64 -27.53
N GLN A 109 23.54 5.40 -26.37
CA GLN A 109 23.76 4.17 -25.60
C GLN A 109 23.32 2.93 -26.39
N ARG A 110 22.13 2.97 -27.01
CA ARG A 110 21.61 1.87 -27.83
C ARG A 110 22.56 1.52 -28.97
N GLU A 111 23.06 2.50 -29.72
CA GLU A 111 24.02 2.27 -30.81
C GLU A 111 25.32 1.63 -30.32
N LYS A 112 25.85 2.08 -29.16
CA LYS A 112 27.02 1.47 -28.52
C LYS A 112 26.77 0.01 -28.12
N PHE A 113 25.57 -0.30 -27.62
CA PHE A 113 25.21 -1.67 -27.27
C PHE A 113 25.01 -2.57 -28.48
N THR A 114 24.32 -2.10 -29.53
CA THR A 114 24.14 -2.83 -30.78
C THR A 114 25.49 -3.22 -31.38
N SER A 115 26.45 -2.29 -31.41
CA SER A 115 27.81 -2.55 -31.88
C SER A 115 28.53 -3.65 -31.08
N LYS A 116 28.31 -3.72 -29.75
CA LYS A 116 28.86 -4.79 -28.91
C LYS A 116 28.18 -6.14 -29.13
N ILE A 117 26.87 -6.15 -29.39
CA ILE A 117 26.11 -7.38 -29.68
C ILE A 117 26.62 -8.03 -30.97
N ASP A 118 26.89 -7.24 -32.01
CA ASP A 118 27.42 -7.78 -33.28
C ASP A 118 28.79 -8.45 -33.09
N VAL A 119 29.65 -7.91 -32.21
CA VAL A 119 30.93 -8.53 -31.84
C VAL A 119 30.74 -9.84 -31.07
N ILE A 120 29.70 -9.95 -30.23
CA ILE A 120 29.39 -11.16 -29.46
C ILE A 120 28.78 -12.25 -30.36
N LYS A 121 27.88 -11.88 -31.27
CA LYS A 121 27.28 -12.81 -32.24
C LYS A 121 28.34 -13.45 -33.15
N GLN A 122 29.42 -12.73 -33.45
CA GLN A 122 30.56 -13.27 -34.18
C GLN A 122 31.41 -14.28 -33.36
N ARG A 123 31.20 -14.39 -32.04
CA ARG A 123 32.08 -15.16 -31.13
C ARG A 123 31.47 -16.43 -30.53
N LYS A 124 30.18 -16.72 -30.67
CA LYS A 124 29.57 -17.91 -30.03
C LYS A 124 28.71 -18.73 -30.98
N THR A 125 29.31 -19.79 -31.51
CA THR A 125 28.64 -21.09 -31.73
C THR A 125 29.06 -21.99 -30.57
N TYR A 126 28.16 -22.25 -29.63
CA TYR A 126 28.33 -23.30 -28.63
C TYR A 126 27.00 -24.01 -28.44
N ASP A 127 27.02 -25.33 -28.67
CA ASP A 127 26.01 -26.28 -28.22
C ASP A 127 26.01 -26.33 -26.70
N HIS A 128 24.82 -26.37 -26.11
CA HIS A 128 24.63 -26.89 -24.77
C HIS A 128 23.41 -27.81 -24.78
N ASP A 129 23.70 -29.09 -24.62
CA ASP A 129 22.78 -30.15 -24.24
C ASP A 129 22.38 -30.03 -22.76
N ASP A 130 21.13 -30.40 -22.48
CA ASP A 130 20.53 -30.91 -21.25
C ASP A 130 20.95 -30.26 -19.91
N ILE A 131 20.12 -29.32 -19.45
CA ILE A 131 20.04 -28.90 -18.04
C ILE A 131 18.62 -29.23 -17.56
N ASP A 132 18.52 -30.09 -16.55
CA ASP A 132 17.25 -30.42 -15.88
C ASP A 132 16.64 -29.17 -15.23
N ILE A 133 15.42 -28.82 -15.66
CA ILE A 133 14.72 -27.57 -15.36
C ILE A 133 13.90 -27.74 -14.07
N TYR A 134 14.50 -27.43 -12.92
CA TYR A 134 13.78 -27.18 -11.67
C TYR A 134 13.55 -25.67 -11.51
N ASP A 135 12.74 -25.07 -12.39
CA ASP A 135 12.58 -23.61 -12.44
C ASP A 135 11.49 -23.06 -11.53
N THR A 136 11.93 -22.44 -10.43
CA THR A 136 11.19 -21.40 -9.74
C THR A 136 10.97 -20.24 -10.70
N THR A 137 9.72 -20.03 -11.12
CA THR A 137 9.37 -18.81 -11.86
C THR A 137 8.96 -17.74 -10.84
N LEU A 138 9.50 -16.53 -10.91
CA LEU A 138 8.99 -15.41 -10.10
C LEU A 138 8.23 -14.42 -10.98
N MET A 139 7.08 -13.92 -10.52
CA MET A 139 6.29 -12.92 -11.23
C MET A 139 6.01 -11.70 -10.34
N LYS A 140 6.23 -10.48 -10.85
CA LYS A 140 5.95 -9.20 -10.15
C LYS A 140 5.50 -8.11 -11.11
N SER A 141 4.56 -7.25 -10.73
CA SER A 141 4.16 -6.07 -11.53
C SER A 141 4.86 -4.79 -11.09
N LEU A 142 5.23 -3.96 -12.06
CA LEU A 142 5.62 -2.57 -11.88
C LEU A 142 4.38 -1.67 -11.70
N PRO A 143 4.53 -0.46 -11.13
CA PRO A 143 3.43 0.50 -10.97
C PRO A 143 2.72 0.89 -12.27
N ASP A 144 3.38 0.77 -13.42
CA ASP A 144 2.79 1.05 -14.73
C ASP A 144 1.97 -0.12 -15.31
N GLY A 145 1.81 -1.21 -14.55
CA GLY A 145 1.07 -2.41 -14.93
C GLY A 145 1.93 -3.45 -15.67
N THR A 146 3.22 -3.20 -15.89
CA THR A 146 4.11 -4.16 -16.54
C THR A 146 4.38 -5.35 -15.62
N VAL A 147 4.17 -6.59 -16.09
CA VAL A 147 4.52 -7.80 -15.33
C VAL A 147 5.90 -8.31 -15.74
N ILE A 148 6.78 -8.50 -14.77
CA ILE A 148 8.12 -9.07 -14.88
C ILE A 148 8.05 -10.53 -14.47
N VAL A 149 8.58 -11.41 -15.31
CA VAL A 149 8.70 -12.84 -15.03
C VAL A 149 10.15 -13.28 -15.12
N LEU A 150 10.62 -13.97 -14.09
CA LEU A 150 11.94 -14.58 -14.04
C LEU A 150 11.84 -16.07 -14.27
N GLU A 151 12.70 -16.58 -15.13
CA GLU A 151 12.94 -18.01 -15.31
C GLU A 151 14.39 -18.30 -14.87
N TYR A 152 14.57 -19.13 -13.84
CA TYR A 152 15.87 -19.33 -13.18
C TYR A 152 16.89 -20.08 -14.08
N SER A 153 16.46 -21.06 -14.89
CA SER A 153 17.36 -21.92 -15.68
C SER A 153 18.05 -21.17 -16.81
N THR A 154 17.44 -20.08 -17.27
CA THR A 154 17.97 -19.29 -18.39
C THR A 154 18.40 -17.89 -17.97
N LEU A 155 18.15 -17.48 -16.72
CA LEU A 155 18.25 -16.09 -16.24
C LEU A 155 17.57 -15.12 -17.23
N ARG A 156 16.47 -15.55 -17.87
CA ARG A 156 15.73 -14.72 -18.83
C ARG A 156 14.59 -14.03 -18.11
N TYR A 157 14.49 -12.74 -18.39
CA TYR A 157 13.48 -11.86 -17.85
C TYR A 157 12.49 -11.59 -18.98
N MET A 158 11.22 -11.92 -18.76
CA MET A 158 10.13 -11.66 -19.70
C MET A 158 9.23 -10.56 -19.16
N TYR A 159 9.06 -9.50 -19.94
CA TYR A 159 8.08 -8.46 -19.68
C TYR A 159 6.75 -8.77 -20.35
N PHE A 160 5.65 -8.37 -19.71
CA PHE A 160 4.34 -8.32 -20.34
C PHE A 160 3.76 -6.92 -20.15
N ARG A 161 3.56 -6.21 -21.26
CA ARG A 161 2.73 -5.02 -21.34
C ARG A 161 1.82 -5.18 -22.55
N ASP A 162 0.51 -5.17 -22.34
CA ASP A 162 -0.48 -5.18 -23.42
C ASP A 162 -0.25 -6.28 -24.50
N SER A 163 0.14 -7.49 -24.08
CA SER A 163 0.41 -8.68 -24.92
C SER A 163 1.77 -8.74 -25.66
N ASP A 164 2.64 -7.74 -25.52
CA ASP A 164 3.97 -7.77 -26.12
C ASP A 164 5.04 -8.24 -25.12
N VAL A 165 5.82 -9.26 -25.54
CA VAL A 165 6.98 -9.75 -24.78
C VAL A 165 8.19 -8.87 -25.11
N VAL A 166 8.63 -8.09 -24.14
CA VAL A 166 9.92 -7.38 -24.22
C VAL A 166 10.94 -8.17 -23.39
N HIS A 167 12.21 -8.22 -23.82
CA HIS A 167 13.30 -8.85 -23.07
C HIS A 167 14.13 -7.76 -22.35
N ILE A 168 14.38 -7.90 -21.04
CA ILE A 168 15.52 -7.21 -20.38
C ILE A 168 16.82 -7.83 -20.91
N ASP A 169 17.81 -6.99 -21.22
CA ASP A 169 19.20 -7.47 -21.38
C ASP A 169 19.75 -7.82 -19.99
N THR A 170 19.89 -9.12 -19.73
CA THR A 170 20.09 -9.73 -18.42
C THR A 170 21.55 -9.71 -17.98
N LYS A 171 22.45 -9.09 -18.76
CA LYS A 171 23.87 -8.93 -18.45
C LYS A 171 24.18 -8.33 -17.09
N ILE A 172 23.25 -7.59 -16.51
CA ILE A 172 23.38 -7.03 -15.16
C ILE A 172 23.39 -8.13 -14.09
N PHE A 173 22.68 -9.23 -14.34
CA PHE A 173 22.50 -10.34 -13.41
C PHE A 173 23.23 -11.62 -13.86
N GLU A 174 23.88 -11.62 -15.03
CA GLU A 174 24.70 -12.74 -15.50
C GLU A 174 25.73 -13.10 -14.42
N ASN A 175 25.64 -14.34 -13.91
CA ASN A 175 26.48 -14.92 -12.84
C ASN A 175 26.18 -14.47 -11.40
N LEU A 176 25.07 -13.79 -11.13
CA LEU A 176 24.62 -13.56 -9.75
C LEU A 176 23.70 -14.70 -9.31
N PRO A 177 24.04 -15.43 -8.24
CA PRO A 177 23.17 -16.45 -7.65
C PRO A 177 22.04 -15.78 -6.85
N ILE A 178 21.01 -15.35 -7.57
CA ILE A 178 19.81 -14.72 -6.99
C ILE A 178 18.94 -15.82 -6.37
N GLU A 179 18.59 -15.71 -5.10
CA GLU A 179 17.70 -16.67 -4.42
C GLU A 179 16.24 -16.27 -4.50
N ASP A 180 15.95 -14.98 -4.32
CA ASP A 180 14.60 -14.43 -4.41
C ASP A 180 14.63 -12.94 -4.77
N MET A 181 13.50 -12.40 -5.22
CA MET A 181 13.35 -10.95 -5.39
C MET A 181 11.93 -10.44 -5.14
N THR A 182 11.83 -9.13 -4.97
CA THR A 182 10.58 -8.41 -4.83
C THR A 182 10.67 -7.02 -5.45
N VAL A 183 9.52 -6.46 -5.80
CA VAL A 183 9.41 -5.12 -6.37
C VAL A 183 8.74 -4.23 -5.34
N CYS A 184 9.40 -3.13 -5.00
CA CYS A 184 8.91 -2.10 -4.11
C CYS A 184 7.88 -1.22 -4.82
N GLU A 185 6.98 -0.57 -4.06
CA GLU A 185 5.98 0.37 -4.60
C GLU A 185 6.58 1.53 -5.41
N ASN A 186 7.81 1.94 -5.06
CA ASN A 186 8.53 3.00 -5.77
C ASN A 186 9.20 2.52 -7.07
N GLY A 187 9.03 1.24 -7.44
CA GLY A 187 9.62 0.62 -8.64
C GLY A 187 11.04 0.09 -8.44
N ASP A 188 11.60 0.17 -7.23
CA ASP A 188 12.89 -0.46 -6.92
C ASP A 188 12.73 -1.98 -6.89
N ILE A 189 13.77 -2.72 -7.31
CA ILE A 189 13.81 -4.18 -7.29
C ILE A 189 14.80 -4.62 -6.22
N LEU A 190 14.31 -5.29 -5.19
CA LEU A 190 15.15 -5.88 -4.15
C LEU A 190 15.36 -7.36 -4.44
N PHE A 191 16.58 -7.84 -4.30
CA PHE A 191 16.90 -9.24 -4.53
C PHE A 191 17.96 -9.73 -3.55
N THR A 192 17.88 -11.00 -3.21
CA THR A 192 18.85 -11.67 -2.34
C THR A 192 19.89 -12.38 -3.19
N ILE A 193 21.16 -12.26 -2.81
CA ILE A 193 22.25 -13.03 -3.39
C ILE A 193 22.80 -13.94 -2.30
N SER A 194 22.79 -15.26 -2.55
CA SER A 194 23.50 -16.24 -1.73
C SER A 194 24.56 -16.90 -2.61
N ASP A 195 25.70 -17.32 -2.07
CA ASP A 195 26.71 -18.02 -2.89
C ASP A 195 26.32 -19.46 -3.27
N GLY A 196 25.05 -19.84 -3.11
CA GLY A 196 24.44 -21.04 -3.66
C GLY A 196 24.92 -22.34 -3.04
N SER A 197 25.78 -22.29 -2.02
CA SER A 197 26.21 -23.48 -1.31
C SER A 197 25.54 -23.54 0.05
N SER A 198 24.74 -24.58 0.30
CA SER A 198 24.12 -24.85 1.61
C SER A 198 25.13 -25.01 2.76
N ALA A 199 26.43 -24.98 2.47
CA ALA A 199 27.53 -25.20 3.40
C ALA A 199 28.53 -24.02 3.51
N SER A 200 28.30 -22.89 2.85
CA SER A 200 29.24 -21.76 2.87
C SER A 200 29.06 -20.88 4.09
N ALA A 201 30.19 -20.47 4.65
CA ALA A 201 30.27 -19.44 5.68
C ALA A 201 30.16 -18.01 5.11
N ASN A 202 29.70 -17.85 3.87
CA ASN A 202 29.63 -16.54 3.24
C ASN A 202 28.31 -15.85 3.59
N PRO A 203 28.34 -14.54 3.78
CA PRO A 203 27.14 -13.81 4.15
C PRO A 203 26.24 -13.59 2.93
N SER A 204 24.94 -13.61 3.15
CA SER A 204 23.95 -13.34 2.11
C SER A 204 23.68 -11.85 2.00
N ASP A 205 23.72 -11.32 0.78
CA ASP A 205 23.55 -9.88 0.53
C ASP A 205 22.13 -9.57 0.07
N ILE A 206 21.60 -8.43 0.52
CA ILE A 206 20.39 -7.82 -0.04
C ILE A 206 20.83 -6.68 -0.95
N MET A 207 20.48 -6.80 -2.21
CA MET A 207 20.79 -5.83 -3.24
C MET A 207 19.51 -5.13 -3.69
N CYS A 208 19.67 -3.90 -4.19
CA CYS A 208 18.60 -3.08 -4.74
C CYS A 208 19.01 -2.58 -6.12
N VAL A 209 18.17 -2.81 -7.12
CA VAL A 209 18.19 -2.05 -8.37
C VAL A 209 17.17 -0.93 -8.24
N ARG A 210 17.67 0.30 -8.14
CA ARG A 210 16.84 1.49 -8.09
C ARG A 210 16.12 1.68 -9.43
N ALA A 211 14.96 2.36 -9.42
CA ALA A 211 14.20 2.67 -10.63
C ALA A 211 15.01 3.43 -11.71
N ASN A 212 16.10 4.12 -11.34
CA ASN A 212 17.02 4.80 -12.25
C ASN A 212 18.10 3.87 -12.85
N GLY A 213 18.07 2.57 -12.55
CA GLY A 213 19.03 1.55 -12.99
C GLY A 213 20.30 1.44 -12.12
N GLN A 214 20.43 2.23 -11.05
CA GLN A 214 21.56 2.10 -10.13
C GLN A 214 21.43 0.85 -9.27
N ILE A 215 22.53 0.12 -9.12
CA ILE A 215 22.61 -1.06 -8.26
C ILE A 215 23.34 -0.67 -7.00
N GLU A 216 22.75 -0.96 -5.86
CA GLU A 216 23.35 -0.73 -4.56
C GLU A 216 23.13 -1.93 -3.65
N LYS A 217 24.08 -2.12 -2.74
CA LYS A 217 23.96 -3.09 -1.67
C LYS A 217 23.26 -2.43 -0.50
N ILE A 218 22.12 -2.99 -0.09
CA ILE A 218 21.34 -2.47 1.04
C ILE A 218 21.98 -2.92 2.35
N THR A 219 22.21 -4.22 2.50
CA THR A 219 22.81 -4.78 3.70
C THR A 219 23.40 -6.16 3.45
N THR A 220 24.15 -6.64 4.42
CA THR A 220 24.68 -7.99 4.50
C THR A 220 24.06 -8.66 5.71
N ILE A 221 23.35 -9.76 5.49
CA ILE A 221 22.87 -10.61 6.58
C ILE A 221 24.04 -11.48 7.04
N GLU A 222 24.13 -11.70 8.36
CA GLU A 222 25.24 -12.42 9.01
C GLU A 222 25.67 -13.68 8.26
N PRO A 223 26.97 -14.05 8.33
CA PRO A 223 27.46 -15.34 7.85
C PRO A 223 26.60 -16.50 8.38
N GLN A 224 26.47 -17.57 7.58
CA GLN A 224 25.74 -18.80 7.98
C GLN A 224 24.22 -18.62 8.09
N VAL A 225 23.66 -17.79 7.21
CA VAL A 225 22.21 -17.61 7.08
C VAL A 225 21.81 -17.80 5.62
N ILE A 226 20.91 -18.75 5.38
CA ILE A 226 20.31 -18.99 4.06
C ILE A 226 19.06 -18.13 3.96
N LEU A 227 19.00 -17.24 2.97
CA LEU A 227 17.82 -16.42 2.71
C LEU A 227 16.88 -17.21 1.81
N ARG A 228 15.61 -17.32 2.23
CA ARG A 228 14.62 -18.18 1.56
C ARG A 228 13.49 -17.37 0.92
N GLY A 229 13.12 -16.24 1.53
CA GLY A 229 12.08 -15.37 1.00
C GLY A 229 12.37 -13.89 1.23
N ILE A 230 12.02 -13.02 0.28
CA ILE A 230 12.06 -11.57 0.44
C ILE A 230 10.75 -10.92 0.01
N HIS A 231 10.26 -9.99 0.84
CA HIS A 231 9.12 -9.13 0.51
C HIS A 231 9.41 -7.70 0.94
N ALA A 232 8.81 -6.73 0.27
CA ALA A 232 9.01 -5.34 0.61
C ALA A 232 7.69 -4.59 0.52
N THR A 233 7.56 -3.63 1.43
CA THR A 233 6.51 -2.62 1.43
C THR A 233 7.18 -1.26 1.17
N SER A 234 6.41 -0.17 1.14
CA SER A 234 6.98 1.17 1.06
C SER A 234 7.89 1.56 2.24
N HIS A 235 7.87 0.81 3.35
CA HIS A 235 8.59 1.16 4.59
C HIS A 235 9.58 0.11 5.08
N ASN A 236 9.28 -1.18 4.85
CA ASN A 236 10.02 -2.29 5.45
C ASN A 236 10.36 -3.36 4.42
N ILE A 237 11.50 -4.01 4.63
CA ILE A 237 11.95 -5.22 3.94
C ILE A 237 11.79 -6.38 4.91
N PHE A 238 11.12 -7.44 4.47
CA PHE A 238 10.90 -8.66 5.23
C PHE A 238 11.72 -9.76 4.59
N VAL A 239 12.52 -10.45 5.39
CA VAL A 239 13.44 -11.48 4.91
C VAL A 239 13.26 -12.74 5.73
N GLY A 240 12.74 -13.78 5.10
CA GLY A 240 12.69 -15.13 5.65
C GLY A 240 14.08 -15.74 5.55
N TYR A 241 14.57 -16.29 6.66
CA TYR A 241 15.88 -16.87 6.71
C TYR A 241 15.93 -18.15 7.54
N GLU A 242 16.90 -18.98 7.22
CA GLU A 242 17.22 -20.23 7.87
C GLU A 242 18.66 -20.15 8.40
N ARG A 243 18.87 -20.57 9.64
CA ARG A 243 20.21 -20.76 10.20
C ARG A 243 20.54 -22.24 10.12
N PRO A 244 21.39 -22.69 9.18
CA PRO A 244 21.97 -24.02 9.28
C PRO A 244 22.76 -24.10 10.60
N GLU A 245 22.33 -24.97 11.52
CA GLU A 245 23.17 -25.31 12.67
C GLU A 245 24.38 -26.10 12.16
N LEU A 246 25.52 -25.43 12.01
CA LEU A 246 26.78 -26.07 11.68
C LEU A 246 27.26 -26.92 12.86
N ARG A 247 27.25 -28.26 12.71
CA ARG A 247 28.25 -29.11 13.35
C ARG A 247 29.08 -29.85 12.30
N TYR A 248 30.34 -29.43 12.19
CA TYR A 248 31.40 -30.22 11.59
C TYR A 248 31.74 -31.40 12.51
N GLY A 249 31.53 -32.63 12.06
CA GLY A 249 32.00 -33.86 12.69
C GLY A 249 31.94 -35.03 11.71
N GLY A 250 33.07 -35.68 11.46
CA GLY A 250 33.25 -36.65 10.38
C GLY A 250 32.37 -37.90 10.45
N SER A 251 31.96 -38.31 9.24
CA SER A 251 31.51 -39.61 8.71
C SER A 251 30.55 -40.53 9.47
N ASP A 252 30.36 -40.47 10.79
CA ASP A 252 29.44 -41.41 11.48
C ASP A 252 28.98 -40.82 12.82
N ILE A 253 27.96 -39.94 12.83
CA ILE A 253 27.24 -39.56 14.06
C ILE A 253 25.77 -39.35 13.73
N GLU A 254 24.90 -40.05 14.46
CA GLU A 254 23.44 -39.90 14.44
C GLU A 254 23.03 -38.47 14.85
N TYR A 255 22.08 -37.91 14.08
CA TYR A 255 21.55 -36.56 14.26
C TYR A 255 20.61 -36.49 15.48
N GLU A 256 21.14 -36.16 16.66
CA GLU A 256 20.33 -35.60 17.75
C GLU A 256 20.54 -34.08 17.81
N SER A 257 19.78 -33.31 17.03
CA SER A 257 19.69 -31.86 17.21
C SER A 257 18.81 -31.55 18.43
N GLN A 258 19.37 -30.91 19.45
CA GLN A 258 18.59 -30.41 20.60
C GLN A 258 17.93 -29.05 20.34
N ASP A 259 18.38 -28.29 19.32
CA ASP A 259 17.77 -27.02 18.92
C ASP A 259 17.38 -27.11 17.42
N LYS A 260 16.08 -26.99 17.15
CA LYS A 260 15.43 -27.26 15.85
C LYS A 260 15.39 -25.98 14.98
N PRO A 261 15.35 -26.06 13.64
CA PRO A 261 15.24 -24.89 12.77
C PRO A 261 13.99 -24.07 13.14
N VAL A 262 14.21 -22.83 13.58
CA VAL A 262 13.15 -21.91 14.01
C VAL A 262 12.77 -21.02 12.84
N LEU A 263 11.47 -20.93 12.53
CA LEU A 263 10.92 -19.94 11.61
C LEU A 263 11.46 -18.55 11.99
N SER A 264 12.30 -17.99 11.12
CA SER A 264 12.99 -16.74 11.41
C SER A 264 12.76 -15.71 10.32
N VAL A 265 12.21 -14.55 10.71
CA VAL A 265 11.98 -13.42 9.81
C VAL A 265 12.68 -12.19 10.33
N LEU A 266 13.48 -11.54 9.48
CA LEU A 266 14.04 -10.22 9.74
C LEU A 266 13.12 -9.17 9.13
N ILE A 267 12.76 -8.17 9.93
CA ILE A 267 12.15 -6.94 9.46
C ILE A 267 13.24 -5.88 9.47
N LEU A 268 13.56 -5.36 8.30
CA LEU A 268 14.53 -4.29 8.09
C LEU A 268 13.81 -3.02 7.65
N ASP A 269 14.38 -1.86 7.92
CA ASP A 269 13.99 -0.63 7.23
C ASP A 269 14.55 -0.61 5.79
N MET A 270 14.11 0.35 4.99
CA MET A 270 14.60 0.53 3.61
C MET A 270 16.09 0.91 3.52
N GLN A 271 16.76 1.16 4.64
CA GLN A 271 18.21 1.38 4.73
C GLN A 271 18.97 0.10 5.16
N GLY A 272 18.26 -1.02 5.38
CA GLY A 272 18.85 -2.29 5.77
C GLY A 272 19.12 -2.44 7.26
N ASN A 273 18.64 -1.52 8.11
CA ASN A 273 18.77 -1.65 9.55
C ASN A 273 17.72 -2.63 10.09
N VAL A 274 18.15 -3.54 10.96
CA VAL A 274 17.23 -4.49 11.61
C VAL A 274 16.30 -3.75 12.58
N ILE A 275 14.99 -3.81 12.32
CA ILE A 275 13.94 -3.28 13.18
C ILE A 275 13.50 -4.36 14.17
N VAL A 276 13.20 -5.56 13.68
CA VAL A 276 12.69 -6.68 14.47
C VAL A 276 13.27 -7.99 13.94
N THR A 277 13.63 -8.90 14.85
CA THR A 277 13.88 -10.30 14.53
C THR A 277 12.77 -11.13 15.12
N LEU A 278 11.97 -11.76 14.27
CA LEU A 278 10.96 -12.71 14.68
C LEU A 278 11.62 -14.08 14.70
N LYS A 279 11.68 -14.68 15.88
CA LYS A 279 12.01 -16.09 16.09
C LYS A 279 10.79 -16.66 16.78
N GLU A 280 10.26 -17.75 16.25
CA GLU A 280 8.97 -18.29 16.64
C GLU A 280 8.78 -18.38 18.18
N PRO A 281 7.71 -17.81 18.75
CA PRO A 281 7.21 -18.16 20.06
C PRO A 281 6.18 -19.29 19.91
N GLY A 282 6.64 -20.55 19.99
CA GLY A 282 5.85 -21.75 20.29
C GLY A 282 4.49 -21.90 19.62
N ILE A 283 4.44 -22.49 18.42
CA ILE A 283 3.24 -23.16 17.93
C ILE A 283 2.98 -24.40 18.80
N LYS A 284 2.10 -24.28 19.80
CA LYS A 284 1.58 -25.46 20.52
C LYS A 284 0.37 -26.00 19.74
N ARG A 285 0.48 -27.19 19.16
CA ARG A 285 -0.71 -27.99 18.81
C ARG A 285 -1.56 -28.19 20.07
N GLU A 286 -2.86 -27.93 19.99
CA GLU A 286 -3.80 -28.42 21.01
C GLU A 286 -3.83 -29.95 20.87
N ILE A 287 -3.36 -30.64 21.91
CA ILE A 287 -3.21 -32.09 21.95
C ILE A 287 -4.58 -32.74 22.06
N THR A 288 -5.00 -33.50 21.05
CA THR A 288 -6.04 -34.53 21.23
C THR A 288 -5.42 -35.77 21.86
N ASN A 289 -5.66 -35.93 23.17
CA ASN A 289 -5.62 -37.11 24.06
C ASN A 289 -4.56 -38.23 23.99
N ASP A 290 -3.64 -38.28 23.03
CA ASP A 290 -2.69 -39.40 22.92
C ASP A 290 -1.23 -38.97 23.11
N GLY A 291 -0.96 -38.15 24.13
CA GLY A 291 0.29 -38.15 24.92
C GLY A 291 1.66 -37.87 24.26
N GLU A 292 1.78 -37.78 22.93
CA GLU A 292 3.04 -37.46 22.26
C GLU A 292 3.05 -36.02 21.73
N GLN A 293 3.94 -35.20 22.30
CA GLN A 293 4.29 -33.90 21.74
C GLN A 293 5.29 -34.13 20.59
N SER A 294 4.81 -34.22 19.35
CA SER A 294 5.66 -33.97 18.19
C SER A 294 5.69 -32.45 17.92
N TYR A 295 6.89 -31.89 17.87
CA TYR A 295 7.13 -30.55 17.32
C TYR A 295 7.41 -30.76 15.83
N ASP A 296 6.71 -30.06 14.93
CA ASP A 296 7.00 -30.09 13.48
C ASP A 296 8.48 -29.77 13.25
N ASP A 297 9.19 -30.67 12.57
CA ASP A 297 10.66 -30.66 12.53
C ASP A 297 11.25 -29.65 11.53
N GLU A 298 10.47 -29.00 10.65
CA GLU A 298 11.03 -28.30 9.48
C GLU A 298 10.30 -27.02 9.04
N ALA A 299 10.02 -26.10 9.98
CA ALA A 299 9.36 -24.82 9.66
C ALA A 299 10.32 -23.78 9.03
N VAL A 300 10.74 -24.00 7.78
CA VAL A 300 11.56 -23.04 7.01
C VAL A 300 10.65 -22.03 6.27
N PRO A 301 10.91 -20.71 6.32
CA PRO A 301 10.09 -19.71 5.63
C PRO A 301 10.44 -19.65 4.13
N TRP A 302 9.63 -20.26 3.26
CA TRP A 302 9.92 -20.31 1.82
C TRP A 302 9.52 -19.05 1.07
N LYS A 303 8.34 -18.51 1.35
CA LYS A 303 7.82 -17.29 0.74
C LYS A 303 7.05 -16.51 1.78
N LEU A 304 7.03 -15.20 1.65
CA LEU A 304 6.26 -14.36 2.54
C LEU A 304 5.70 -13.15 1.82
N THR A 305 4.62 -12.61 2.36
CA THR A 305 3.99 -11.39 1.87
C THR A 305 3.29 -10.66 3.02
N THR A 306 2.61 -9.56 2.74
CA THR A 306 1.82 -8.81 3.71
C THR A 306 0.41 -8.56 3.19
N ASN A 307 -0.61 -8.72 4.03
CA ASN A 307 -1.98 -8.34 3.67
C ASN A 307 -2.24 -6.84 3.88
N ILE A 308 -3.47 -6.38 3.57
CA ILE A 308 -3.89 -4.98 3.72
C ILE A 308 -3.86 -4.46 5.18
N ASN A 309 -3.90 -5.36 6.17
CA ASN A 309 -3.77 -4.98 7.59
C ASN A 309 -2.30 -4.81 8.02
N GLY A 310 -1.34 -5.14 7.14
CA GLY A 310 0.07 -5.23 7.45
C GLY A 310 0.44 -6.48 8.25
N ASP A 311 -0.44 -7.48 8.31
CA ASP A 311 -0.09 -8.79 8.85
C ASP A 311 0.92 -9.46 7.92
N ILE A 312 1.86 -10.20 8.50
CA ILE A 312 2.91 -10.92 7.78
C ILE A 312 2.39 -12.34 7.54
N LEU A 313 2.33 -12.75 6.28
CA LEU A 313 1.91 -14.08 5.87
C LEU A 313 3.13 -14.84 5.37
N ILE A 314 3.34 -16.05 5.88
CA ILE A 314 4.54 -16.83 5.62
C ILE A 314 4.13 -18.23 5.18
N ILE A 315 4.60 -18.66 4.03
CA ILE A 315 4.61 -20.07 3.64
C ILE A 315 5.76 -20.75 4.37
N SER A 316 5.45 -21.83 5.05
CA SER A 316 6.40 -22.64 5.79
C SER A 316 6.18 -24.13 5.54
N GLY A 317 7.23 -24.94 5.69
CA GLY A 317 7.22 -26.38 5.44
C GLY A 317 7.88 -26.76 4.12
N ASP A 318 8.31 -28.01 3.97
CA ASP A 318 8.91 -28.50 2.74
C ASP A 318 7.83 -28.67 1.65
N CYS A 319 7.91 -27.86 0.60
CA CYS A 319 6.96 -27.85 -0.50
C CYS A 319 7.18 -29.01 -1.50
N CYS A 320 8.21 -29.84 -1.30
CA CYS A 320 8.59 -30.89 -2.23
C CYS A 320 8.33 -32.30 -1.70
N GLU A 321 8.44 -32.55 -0.39
CA GLU A 321 8.49 -33.94 0.12
C GLU A 321 7.61 -34.23 1.36
N SER A 322 7.11 -33.21 2.08
CA SER A 322 6.29 -33.44 3.28
C SER A 322 4.88 -32.86 3.16
N ASN A 323 3.88 -33.55 3.73
CA ASN A 323 2.49 -33.10 3.86
C ASN A 323 2.33 -31.94 4.88
N GLU A 324 3.39 -31.17 5.12
CA GLU A 324 3.51 -30.25 6.26
C GLU A 324 3.54 -28.78 5.84
N GLY A 325 3.30 -28.51 4.56
CA GLY A 325 3.09 -27.17 4.05
C GLY A 325 2.02 -26.44 4.84
N LYS A 326 2.31 -25.19 5.21
CA LYS A 326 1.39 -24.35 5.97
C LYS A 326 1.57 -22.88 5.66
N VAL A 327 0.51 -22.11 5.87
CA VAL A 327 0.57 -20.65 5.86
C VAL A 327 0.40 -20.15 7.28
N VAL A 328 1.40 -19.46 7.79
CA VAL A 328 1.41 -18.85 9.11
C VAL A 328 1.13 -17.35 8.97
N ALA A 329 0.18 -16.84 9.73
CA ALA A 329 -0.09 -15.41 9.81
C ALA A 329 0.36 -14.84 11.14
N LEU A 330 1.14 -13.76 11.07
CA LEU A 330 1.57 -12.96 12.20
C LEU A 330 1.00 -11.55 12.06
N ASP A 331 0.67 -10.90 13.16
CA ASP A 331 0.34 -9.48 13.13
C ASP A 331 1.55 -8.63 12.71
N ARG A 332 1.34 -7.34 12.45
CA ARG A 332 2.42 -6.39 12.11
C ARG A 332 3.55 -6.26 13.15
N LYS A 333 3.37 -6.79 14.36
CA LYS A 333 4.39 -6.85 15.43
C LYS A 333 5.05 -8.22 15.50
N GLY A 334 4.66 -9.15 14.62
CA GLY A 334 5.13 -10.52 14.56
C GLY A 334 4.48 -11.46 15.58
N GLN A 335 3.33 -11.11 16.15
CA GLN A 335 2.59 -11.98 17.05
C GLN A 335 1.73 -12.95 16.26
N PHE A 336 1.74 -14.22 16.65
CA PHE A 336 0.92 -15.27 16.03
C PHE A 336 -0.56 -14.90 15.97
N LYS A 337 -1.20 -15.14 14.82
CA LYS A 337 -2.66 -15.01 14.64
C LYS A 337 -3.31 -16.36 14.34
N TRP A 338 -2.88 -17.03 13.27
CA TRP A 338 -3.47 -18.28 12.80
C TRP A 338 -2.50 -19.07 11.91
N VAL A 339 -2.82 -20.35 11.69
CA VAL A 339 -2.17 -21.23 10.70
C VAL A 339 -3.22 -21.85 9.81
N TYR A 340 -2.91 -21.97 8.52
CA TYR A 340 -3.70 -22.68 7.53
C TYR A 340 -2.90 -23.87 6.97
N PHE A 341 -3.48 -25.07 7.01
CA PHE A 341 -2.85 -26.34 6.64
C PHE A 341 -3.39 -26.95 5.33
N GLY A 342 -4.09 -26.15 4.51
CA GLY A 342 -4.78 -26.69 3.34
C GLY A 342 -6.17 -27.23 3.67
N VAL A 343 -6.77 -27.93 2.71
CA VAL A 343 -8.08 -28.60 2.88
C VAL A 343 -7.80 -30.09 3.10
N GLU A 344 -8.52 -30.72 4.05
CA GLU A 344 -8.24 -32.06 4.61
C GLU A 344 -8.24 -33.26 3.63
N SER A 345 -8.30 -33.03 2.31
CA SER A 345 -8.38 -34.11 1.32
C SER A 345 -7.15 -34.27 0.41
N PHE A 346 -6.18 -33.36 0.42
CA PHE A 346 -5.04 -33.39 -0.52
C PHE A 346 -3.74 -32.89 0.09
N TYR A 347 -2.61 -33.25 -0.55
CA TYR A 347 -1.30 -32.70 -0.27
C TYR A 347 -1.35 -31.18 -0.41
N PHE A 348 -0.95 -30.46 0.64
CA PHE A 348 -0.85 -29.01 0.64
C PHE A 348 0.61 -28.61 0.53
N GLY A 349 1.05 -28.34 -0.70
CA GLY A 349 2.35 -27.80 -1.08
C GLY A 349 2.23 -26.33 -1.45
N PRO A 350 2.04 -25.42 -0.49
CA PRO A 350 2.00 -24.00 -0.76
C PRO A 350 3.35 -23.54 -1.32
N SER A 351 3.37 -23.05 -2.55
CA SER A 351 4.58 -22.63 -3.26
C SER A 351 4.65 -21.12 -3.50
N HIS A 352 3.50 -20.44 -3.46
CA HIS A 352 3.41 -18.99 -3.61
C HIS A 352 2.24 -18.40 -2.82
N ILE A 353 2.38 -17.17 -2.34
CA ILE A 353 1.32 -16.44 -1.62
C ILE A 353 1.24 -14.99 -2.09
N GLN A 354 0.02 -14.49 -2.31
CA GLN A 354 -0.28 -13.09 -2.58
C GLN A 354 -1.59 -12.67 -1.90
N THR A 355 -1.81 -11.37 -1.80
CA THR A 355 -3.03 -10.81 -1.22
C THR A 355 -3.66 -9.79 -2.15
N THR A 356 -4.98 -9.82 -2.26
CA THR A 356 -5.77 -8.84 -3.03
C THR A 356 -5.96 -7.55 -2.25
N SER A 357 -6.34 -6.47 -2.94
CA SER A 357 -6.67 -5.19 -2.32
C SER A 357 -7.90 -5.27 -1.39
N ASN A 358 -8.77 -6.26 -1.57
CA ASN A 358 -9.93 -6.52 -0.72
C ASN A 358 -9.62 -7.43 0.49
N GLY A 359 -8.36 -7.85 0.66
CA GLY A 359 -7.93 -8.65 1.80
C GLY A 359 -8.04 -10.17 1.62
N LEU A 360 -8.47 -10.67 0.46
CA LEU A 360 -8.39 -12.11 0.18
C LEU A 360 -6.93 -12.54 0.05
N ILE A 361 -6.61 -13.70 0.61
CA ILE A 361 -5.30 -14.33 0.56
C ILE A 361 -5.36 -15.45 -0.48
N LEU A 362 -4.47 -15.41 -1.46
CA LEU A 362 -4.34 -16.44 -2.48
C LEU A 362 -3.07 -17.24 -2.21
N VAL A 363 -3.23 -18.56 -2.09
CA VAL A 363 -2.12 -19.49 -1.89
C VAL A 363 -2.08 -20.44 -3.06
N LEU A 364 -0.97 -20.45 -3.78
CA LEU A 364 -0.70 -21.40 -4.83
C LEU A 364 -0.33 -22.74 -4.21
N ASN A 365 -1.17 -23.74 -4.42
CA ASN A 365 -0.90 -25.13 -4.08
C ASN A 365 -0.31 -25.82 -5.32
N TRP A 366 0.96 -26.21 -5.23
CA TRP A 366 1.58 -27.06 -6.22
C TRP A 366 1.58 -28.48 -5.66
N SER A 367 0.90 -29.40 -6.36
CA SER A 367 0.76 -30.78 -5.95
C SER A 367 0.55 -31.65 -7.19
N ASP A 368 1.18 -32.82 -7.22
CA ASP A 368 1.00 -33.79 -8.30
C ASP A 368 -0.48 -34.14 -8.57
N ASP A 369 -1.32 -34.09 -7.53
CA ASP A 369 -2.72 -34.51 -7.60
C ASP A 369 -3.74 -33.34 -7.55
N ASP A 370 -3.34 -32.14 -7.11
CA ASP A 370 -4.28 -31.03 -6.83
C ASP A 370 -3.66 -29.63 -7.02
N ASP A 371 -3.09 -29.41 -8.21
CA ASP A 371 -2.68 -28.08 -8.67
C ASP A 371 -3.85 -27.09 -8.59
N SER A 372 -3.73 -26.13 -7.66
CA SER A 372 -4.83 -25.23 -7.36
C SER A 372 -4.36 -23.92 -6.71
N ILE A 373 -5.27 -22.95 -6.65
CA ILE A 373 -5.15 -21.73 -5.88
C ILE A 373 -6.22 -21.77 -4.81
N HIS A 374 -5.80 -21.78 -3.55
CA HIS A 374 -6.68 -21.66 -2.41
C HIS A 374 -6.94 -20.18 -2.13
N VAL A 375 -8.19 -19.83 -1.91
CA VAL A 375 -8.63 -18.50 -1.50
C VAL A 375 -9.03 -18.57 -0.03
N ILE A 376 -8.38 -17.74 0.78
CA ILE A 376 -8.48 -17.76 2.24
C ILE A 376 -8.88 -16.35 2.71
N SER A 377 -9.70 -16.28 3.75
CA SER A 377 -10.02 -15.02 4.44
C SER A 377 -8.82 -14.45 5.21
N MET A 378 -8.92 -13.20 5.66
CA MET A 378 -7.88 -12.59 6.52
C MET A 378 -7.78 -13.27 7.89
N GLU A 379 -8.80 -14.03 8.26
CA GLU A 379 -8.91 -14.80 9.50
C GLU A 379 -8.38 -16.24 9.34
N GLY A 380 -7.89 -16.61 8.16
CA GLY A 380 -7.34 -17.95 7.89
C GLY A 380 -8.37 -18.99 7.50
N GLU A 381 -9.62 -18.57 7.22
CA GLU A 381 -10.70 -19.49 6.83
C GLU A 381 -10.64 -19.80 5.34
N PHE A 382 -10.73 -21.08 4.99
CA PHE A 382 -10.87 -21.48 3.59
C PHE A 382 -12.20 -20.99 3.01
N LEU A 383 -12.14 -20.28 1.89
CA LEU A 383 -13.32 -19.76 1.20
C LEU A 383 -13.64 -20.61 -0.03
N THR A 384 -12.65 -20.81 -0.90
CA THR A 384 -12.81 -21.60 -2.14
C THR A 384 -11.44 -22.00 -2.70
N LYS A 385 -11.44 -22.86 -3.72
CA LYS A 385 -10.28 -23.11 -4.57
C LYS A 385 -10.67 -23.21 -6.04
N PHE A 386 -9.72 -22.94 -6.92
CA PHE A 386 -9.82 -23.15 -8.36
C PHE A 386 -8.48 -23.69 -8.87
N GLY A 387 -8.47 -24.52 -9.90
CA GLY A 387 -7.30 -25.30 -10.28
C GLY A 387 -7.38 -25.86 -11.69
N VAL A 388 -7.14 -27.17 -11.81
CA VAL A 388 -7.10 -27.90 -13.08
C VAL A 388 -8.38 -27.73 -13.91
N GLU A 389 -9.56 -27.64 -13.30
CA GLU A 389 -10.84 -27.43 -14.00
C GLU A 389 -10.89 -26.08 -14.72
N GLU A 390 -10.25 -25.06 -14.16
CA GLU A 390 -10.03 -23.74 -14.74
C GLU A 390 -8.78 -23.68 -15.65
N GLY A 391 -8.16 -24.85 -15.87
CA GLY A 391 -6.99 -25.06 -16.70
C GLY A 391 -5.68 -24.65 -16.04
N ILE A 392 -5.63 -24.46 -14.73
CA ILE A 392 -4.39 -24.19 -14.01
C ILE A 392 -3.69 -25.53 -13.80
N ASN A 393 -2.68 -25.80 -14.62
CA ASN A 393 -1.89 -27.01 -14.56
C ASN A 393 -0.43 -26.62 -14.35
N ASN A 394 0.25 -27.30 -13.43
CA ASN A 394 1.62 -27.08 -13.02
C ASN A 394 1.93 -25.59 -12.80
N PRO A 395 1.19 -24.90 -11.91
CA PRO A 395 1.42 -23.50 -11.63
C PRO A 395 2.75 -23.31 -10.89
N ARG A 396 3.52 -22.32 -11.31
CA ARG A 396 4.86 -22.01 -10.74
C ARG A 396 4.85 -20.78 -9.87
N CYS A 397 4.07 -19.77 -10.24
CA CYS A 397 3.84 -18.59 -9.41
C CYS A 397 2.56 -17.87 -9.82
N LEU A 398 2.14 -16.97 -8.95
CA LEU A 398 1.03 -16.06 -9.22
C LEU A 398 1.42 -14.63 -8.84
N HIS A 399 0.77 -13.66 -9.47
CA HIS A 399 0.94 -12.25 -9.16
C HIS A 399 -0.40 -11.53 -9.28
N ILE A 400 -0.62 -10.53 -8.43
CA ILE A 400 -1.82 -9.70 -8.45
C ILE A 400 -1.38 -8.27 -8.73
N ASP A 401 -1.92 -7.67 -9.80
CA ASP A 401 -1.62 -6.28 -10.11
C ASP A 401 -2.47 -5.29 -9.29
N GLN A 402 -2.21 -3.99 -9.47
CA GLN A 402 -2.92 -2.91 -8.80
C GLN A 402 -4.44 -2.84 -9.08
N ASN A 403 -4.93 -3.58 -10.08
CA ASN A 403 -6.34 -3.65 -10.45
C ASN A 403 -6.98 -4.98 -9.99
N ASP A 404 -6.33 -5.72 -9.08
CA ASP A 404 -6.71 -7.07 -8.64
C ASP A 404 -6.84 -8.08 -9.79
N GLN A 405 -6.09 -7.88 -10.88
CA GLN A 405 -5.99 -8.88 -11.93
C GLN A 405 -4.97 -9.94 -11.54
N LEU A 406 -5.39 -11.20 -11.61
CA LEU A 406 -4.57 -12.34 -11.25
C LEU A 406 -3.84 -12.85 -12.49
N TYR A 407 -2.52 -12.90 -12.41
CA TYR A 407 -1.65 -13.52 -13.39
C TYR A 407 -1.11 -14.81 -12.81
N ILE A 408 -1.19 -15.90 -13.56
CA ILE A 408 -0.71 -17.21 -13.15
C ILE A 408 0.29 -17.69 -14.19
N ALA A 409 1.51 -17.99 -13.77
CA ALA A 409 2.48 -18.70 -14.59
C ALA A 409 2.25 -20.20 -14.42
N CYS A 410 1.91 -20.86 -15.52
CA CYS A 410 1.79 -22.31 -15.61
C CYS A 410 2.90 -22.86 -16.50
N CYS A 411 3.44 -24.03 -16.17
CA CYS A 411 4.31 -24.77 -17.08
C CYS A 411 3.46 -25.77 -17.88
N LYS A 412 3.54 -25.69 -19.21
CA LYS A 412 2.86 -26.62 -20.11
C LYS A 412 3.82 -27.06 -21.21
N ASP A 413 4.05 -28.37 -21.33
CA ASP A 413 4.94 -28.96 -22.35
C ASP A 413 6.33 -28.28 -22.35
N ASP A 414 6.92 -28.10 -21.16
CA ASP A 414 8.20 -27.40 -20.92
C ASP A 414 8.23 -25.93 -21.39
N ARG A 415 7.05 -25.30 -21.47
CA ARG A 415 6.91 -23.88 -21.80
C ARG A 415 6.14 -23.14 -20.73
N LEU A 416 6.64 -21.96 -20.40
CA LEU A 416 5.94 -21.03 -19.53
C LEU A 416 4.76 -20.38 -20.25
N VAL A 417 3.57 -20.46 -19.65
CA VAL A 417 2.34 -19.83 -20.13
C VAL A 417 1.78 -18.94 -19.03
N ILE A 418 1.55 -17.67 -19.36
CA ILE A 418 0.88 -16.75 -18.43
C ILE A 418 -0.60 -16.70 -18.75
N LYS A 419 -1.41 -16.93 -17.72
CA LYS A 419 -2.86 -16.79 -17.77
C LYS A 419 -3.28 -15.57 -17.00
N LEU A 420 -4.03 -14.70 -17.66
CA LEU A 420 -4.79 -13.63 -17.02
C LEU A 420 -6.15 -14.19 -16.57
N CYS A 421 -6.39 -14.14 -15.27
CA CYS A 421 -7.60 -14.61 -14.62
C CYS A 421 -8.28 -13.43 -13.93
N LEU A 422 -9.56 -13.21 -14.24
CA LEU A 422 -10.36 -12.23 -13.51
C LEU A 422 -10.84 -12.86 -12.21
N LEU A 423 -10.34 -12.39 -11.07
CA LEU A 423 -10.65 -12.97 -9.76
C LEU A 423 -12.16 -13.04 -9.50
N ASN A 424 -12.89 -11.97 -9.87
CA ASN A 424 -14.35 -11.87 -9.74
C ASN A 424 -15.13 -12.90 -10.59
N SER A 425 -14.49 -13.49 -11.60
CA SER A 425 -15.11 -14.55 -12.41
C SER A 425 -14.89 -15.96 -11.82
N LEU A 426 -13.92 -16.09 -10.92
CA LEU A 426 -13.52 -17.36 -10.30
C LEU A 426 -14.17 -17.57 -8.92
N ILE A 427 -14.40 -16.48 -8.18
CA ILE A 427 -15.17 -16.51 -6.94
C ILE A 427 -16.65 -16.49 -7.30
N LYS A 428 -17.24 -17.67 -7.52
CA LYS A 428 -18.70 -17.81 -7.66
C LYS A 428 -19.33 -17.48 -6.29
N GLU A 429 -20.26 -16.53 -6.26
CA GLU A 429 -21.09 -16.21 -5.09
C GLU A 429 -21.86 -17.43 -4.55
#